data_AF-A0A965PQJ8-F1
#
_entry.id   AF-A0A965PQJ8-F1
#
_cell.length_a   1.000
_cell.length_b   1.000
_cell.length_c   1.000
_cell.angle_alpha   90.00
_cell.angle_beta   90.00
_cell.angle_gamma   90.00
#
_symmetry.space_group_name_H-M   'P 1'
#
loop_
_entity.id
_entity.type
_entity.pdbx_description
1 polymer ?
#
loop_
_entity_poly.entity_id
_entity_poly.type
_entity_poly.pdbx_seq_one_letter_code
_entity_poly.pdbx_strand_id
1 'polypeptide(L)'
;PAAIVKAAPAPAAIVPAVAAPRPVVRFNGRHFSFDDLDGATRWAGVLSKSGAVARSTLAGCGSEAEALARIVVIFERGMSLGLSPSQALESITMIQGRLALWGDAMVGLVLAHQDCEGITDEWTGEGDAKKVSVTAYRRGRKVSPSTFGVADAKRAGLWGKSGPWSQYPDRMLLIRARTLAIRNTWADVTTGLTSVEDLMDYPTNANTEAGRAAADEAMARLAR
;
A
#
# COMPACT_ATOMS: atom_id res chain seq x y z
N PRO A 1 61.09 50.98 -0.69
CA PRO A 1 59.93 50.71 0.20
C PRO A 1 59.08 49.55 -0.33
N ALA A 2 59.22 48.36 0.27
CA ALA A 2 58.42 47.19 -0.11
C ALA A 2 56.99 47.34 0.44
N ALA A 3 55.99 47.16 -0.42
CA ALA A 3 54.58 47.26 -0.04
C ALA A 3 54.18 46.08 0.87
N ILE A 4 53.72 46.38 2.08
CA ILE A 4 53.18 45.40 3.02
C ILE A 4 51.80 44.97 2.49
N VAL A 5 51.74 43.80 1.87
CA VAL A 5 50.46 43.19 1.48
C VAL A 5 49.86 42.54 2.72
N LYS A 6 48.71 43.06 3.16
CA LYS A 6 47.96 42.53 4.31
C LYS A 6 47.40 41.16 3.93
N ALA A 7 47.77 40.12 4.68
CA ALA A 7 47.27 38.76 4.46
C ALA A 7 45.74 38.71 4.58
N ALA A 8 45.09 37.96 3.69
CA ALA A 8 43.64 37.76 3.73
C ALA A 8 43.23 37.06 5.04
N PRO A 9 42.09 37.43 5.65
CA PRO A 9 41.63 36.81 6.88
C PRO A 9 41.39 35.32 6.66
N ALA A 10 41.86 34.49 7.59
CA ALA A 10 41.67 33.05 7.56
C ALA A 10 40.17 32.71 7.45
N PRO A 11 39.80 31.67 6.67
CA PRO A 11 38.40 31.26 6.57
C PRO A 11 37.86 30.93 7.96
N ALA A 12 36.70 31.51 8.29
CA ALA A 12 36.04 31.26 9.56
C ALA A 12 35.87 29.75 9.76
N ALA A 13 36.32 29.24 10.90
CA ALA A 13 36.16 27.84 11.25
C ALA A 13 34.67 27.49 11.23
N ILE A 14 34.29 26.52 10.39
CA ILE A 14 32.95 25.97 10.36
C ILE A 14 32.72 25.28 11.70
N VAL A 15 31.97 25.92 12.59
CA VAL A 15 31.55 25.29 13.84
C VAL A 15 30.63 24.13 13.45
N PRO A 16 30.91 22.88 13.86
CA PRO A 16 30.01 21.77 13.56
C PRO A 16 28.64 22.09 14.16
N ALA A 17 27.61 22.09 13.31
CA ALA A 17 26.25 22.32 13.76
C ALA A 17 25.90 21.27 14.81
N VAL A 18 25.60 21.70 16.04
CA VAL A 18 25.09 20.81 17.08
C VAL A 18 23.77 20.25 16.56
N ALA A 19 23.72 18.94 16.31
CA ALA A 19 22.53 18.28 15.81
C ALA A 19 21.37 18.56 16.78
N ALA A 20 20.27 19.11 16.25
CA ALA A 20 19.08 19.35 17.04
C ALA A 20 18.60 18.04 17.71
N PRO A 21 18.07 18.09 18.94
CA PRO A 21 17.57 16.91 19.63
C PRO A 21 16.48 16.23 18.78
N ARG A 22 16.52 14.91 18.69
CA ARG A 22 15.59 14.15 17.86
C ARG A 22 14.14 14.35 18.32
N PRO A 23 13.18 14.44 17.39
CA PRO A 23 11.76 14.53 17.72
C PRO A 23 11.29 13.35 18.58
N VAL A 24 10.44 13.63 19.57
CA VAL A 24 9.90 12.59 20.45
C VAL A 24 8.75 11.87 19.74
N VAL A 25 8.82 10.53 19.66
CA VAL A 25 7.67 9.71 19.21
C VAL A 25 6.69 9.63 20.37
N ARG A 26 5.48 10.15 20.16
CA ARG A 26 4.47 10.29 21.23
C ARG A 26 3.59 9.05 21.28
N PHE A 27 3.07 8.73 22.46
CA PHE A 27 2.04 7.71 22.64
C PHE A 27 0.72 8.39 23.01
N ASN A 28 -0.27 8.31 22.14
CA ASN A 28 -1.56 9.02 22.30
C ASN A 28 -2.62 8.14 23.00
N GLY A 29 -2.21 7.22 23.86
CA GLY A 29 -3.10 6.30 24.58
C GLY A 29 -3.61 5.10 23.76
N ARG A 30 -3.44 5.10 22.43
CA ARG A 30 -3.86 4.00 21.53
C ARG A 30 -2.75 3.49 20.61
N HIS A 31 -1.93 4.39 20.09
CA HIS A 31 -0.83 4.07 19.18
C HIS A 31 0.28 5.10 19.32
N PHE A 32 1.47 4.73 18.83
CA PHE A 32 2.55 5.68 18.63
C PHE A 32 2.22 6.58 17.45
N SER A 33 2.32 7.89 17.65
CA SER A 33 2.22 8.88 16.58
C SER A 33 3.58 9.48 16.28
N PHE A 34 3.78 9.79 15.01
CA PHE A 34 4.93 10.51 14.50
C PHE A 34 4.42 11.67 13.66
N ASP A 35 5.07 12.82 13.83
CA ASP A 35 4.67 14.08 13.18
C ASP A 35 5.64 14.47 12.04
N ASP A 36 6.67 13.64 11.81
CA ASP A 36 7.70 13.86 10.81
C ASP A 36 8.25 12.55 10.22
N LEU A 37 9.05 12.71 9.16
CA LEU A 37 9.67 11.60 8.43
C LEU A 37 10.68 10.82 9.28
N ASP A 38 11.37 11.47 10.22
CA ASP A 38 12.34 10.78 11.11
C ASP A 38 11.62 9.82 12.06
N GLY A 39 10.56 10.27 12.72
CA GLY A 39 9.70 9.45 13.55
C GLY A 39 9.07 8.30 12.78
N ALA A 40 8.55 8.56 11.56
CA ALA A 40 8.02 7.54 10.67
C ALA A 40 9.08 6.48 10.32
N THR A 41 10.30 6.91 9.98
CA THR A 41 11.41 6.03 9.60
C THR A 41 11.89 5.18 10.78
N ARG A 42 11.98 5.77 11.98
CA ARG A 42 12.31 5.03 13.20
C ARG A 42 11.25 3.98 13.52
N TRP A 43 9.98 4.33 13.40
CA TRP A 43 8.89 3.37 13.61
C TRP A 43 8.88 2.25 12.57
N ALA A 44 9.10 2.59 11.30
CA ALA A 44 9.32 1.62 10.23
C ALA A 44 10.49 0.68 10.56
N GLY A 45 11.57 1.18 11.16
CA GLY A 45 12.72 0.39 11.60
C GLY A 45 12.37 -0.63 12.68
N VAL A 46 11.55 -0.24 13.66
CA VAL A 46 11.04 -1.17 14.68
C VAL A 46 10.24 -2.29 14.02
N LEU A 47 9.33 -1.94 13.11
CA LEU A 47 8.44 -2.91 12.46
C LEU A 47 9.16 -3.82 11.48
N SER A 48 10.13 -3.30 10.72
CA SER A 48 10.95 -4.11 9.83
C SER A 48 11.74 -5.17 10.60
N LYS A 49 12.21 -4.85 11.81
CA LYS A 49 13.00 -5.77 12.65
C LYS A 49 12.16 -6.73 13.48
N SER A 50 10.90 -6.41 13.73
CA SER A 50 10.01 -7.26 14.52
C SER A 50 9.50 -8.49 13.76
N GLY A 51 9.64 -8.52 12.43
CA GLY A 51 9.06 -9.56 11.57
C GLY A 51 7.56 -9.42 11.36
N ALA A 52 6.94 -8.32 11.82
CA ALA A 52 5.50 -8.08 11.70
C ALA A 52 5.06 -7.54 10.32
N VAL A 53 6.01 -7.20 9.43
CA VAL A 53 5.71 -6.68 8.09
C VAL A 53 5.49 -7.82 7.12
N ALA A 54 4.40 -7.76 6.35
CA ALA A 54 4.06 -8.78 5.37
C ALA A 54 5.18 -8.99 4.35
N ARG A 55 5.48 -10.27 4.04
CA ARG A 55 6.53 -10.61 3.05
C ARG A 55 6.25 -9.99 1.68
N SER A 56 4.99 -9.85 1.29
CA SER A 56 4.60 -9.20 0.03
C SER A 56 5.06 -7.74 -0.03
N THR A 57 4.99 -7.01 1.09
CA THR A 57 5.45 -5.63 1.19
C THR A 57 6.94 -5.51 0.98
N LEU A 58 7.70 -6.44 1.56
CA LEU A 58 9.17 -6.44 1.49
C LEU A 58 9.72 -7.13 0.23
N ALA A 59 8.87 -7.76 -0.58
CA ALA A 59 9.29 -8.55 -1.74
C ALA A 59 10.10 -7.71 -2.74
N GLY A 60 11.33 -8.14 -3.04
CA GLY A 60 12.23 -7.45 -3.95
C GLY A 60 12.81 -6.14 -3.41
N CYS A 61 12.91 -5.98 -2.09
CA CYS A 61 13.82 -5.00 -1.49
C CYS A 61 15.25 -5.57 -1.44
N GLY A 62 16.24 -4.81 -1.90
CA GLY A 62 17.66 -5.18 -1.83
C GLY A 62 18.36 -4.70 -0.56
N SER A 63 17.75 -3.74 0.16
CA SER A 63 18.37 -3.08 1.30
C SER A 63 17.38 -2.79 2.43
N GLU A 64 17.88 -2.58 3.65
CA GLU A 64 17.07 -2.10 4.78
C GLU A 64 16.44 -0.74 4.45
N ALA A 65 17.20 0.17 3.81
CA ALA A 65 16.70 1.49 3.41
C ALA A 65 15.47 1.41 2.50
N GLU A 66 15.46 0.51 1.51
CA GLU A 66 14.29 0.27 0.65
C GLU A 66 13.10 -0.28 1.44
N ALA A 67 13.33 -1.21 2.36
CA ALA A 67 12.28 -1.77 3.21
C ALA A 67 11.62 -0.67 4.05
N LEU A 68 12.41 0.19 4.68
CA LEU A 68 11.92 1.34 5.45
C LEU A 68 11.13 2.31 4.56
N ALA A 69 11.65 2.64 3.38
CA ALA A 69 10.98 3.53 2.43
C ALA A 69 9.59 2.99 2.03
N ARG A 70 9.47 1.68 1.77
CA ARG A 70 8.18 1.07 1.44
C ARG A 70 7.18 1.14 2.59
N ILE A 71 7.63 0.88 3.81
CA ILE A 71 6.78 0.95 5.01
C ILE A 71 6.30 2.39 5.22
N VAL A 72 7.19 3.38 5.09
CA VAL A 72 6.83 4.81 5.22
C VAL A 72 5.82 5.23 4.14
N VAL A 73 6.00 4.80 2.89
CA VAL A 73 5.04 5.07 1.81
C VAL A 73 3.68 4.43 2.10
N ILE A 74 3.65 3.24 2.70
CA ILE A 74 2.40 2.60 3.14
C ILE A 74 1.75 3.38 4.29
N PHE A 75 2.52 3.88 5.25
CA PHE A 75 1.99 4.74 6.31
C PHE A 75 1.32 5.98 5.74
N GLU A 76 2.02 6.71 4.89
CA GLU A 76 1.48 7.92 4.25
C GLU A 76 0.18 7.61 3.50
N ARG A 77 0.19 6.52 2.72
CA ARG A 77 -0.99 6.12 1.96
C ARG A 77 -2.15 5.73 2.88
N GLY A 78 -1.90 4.95 3.93
CA GLY A 78 -2.94 4.56 4.88
C GLY A 78 -3.49 5.74 5.67
N MET A 79 -2.63 6.66 6.12
CA MET A 79 -3.03 7.88 6.81
C MET A 79 -3.91 8.76 5.91
N SER A 80 -3.62 8.85 4.61
CA SER A 80 -4.49 9.54 3.64
C SER A 80 -5.89 8.92 3.51
N LEU A 81 -6.04 7.63 3.85
CA LEU A 81 -7.31 6.89 3.89
C LEU A 81 -7.96 6.90 5.28
N GLY A 82 -7.38 7.60 6.25
CA GLY A 82 -7.86 7.63 7.64
C GLY A 82 -7.49 6.40 8.46
N LEU A 83 -6.55 5.56 7.99
CA LEU A 83 -6.02 4.43 8.73
C LEU A 83 -4.86 4.85 9.63
N SER A 84 -4.78 4.26 10.82
CA SER A 84 -3.56 4.37 11.64
C SER A 84 -2.37 3.67 10.94
N PRO A 85 -1.11 4.03 11.26
CA PRO A 85 0.06 3.39 10.66
C PRO A 85 0.07 1.86 10.77
N SER A 86 -0.38 1.31 11.90
CA SER A 86 -0.49 -0.14 12.08
C SER A 86 -1.56 -0.76 11.19
N GLN A 87 -2.75 -0.15 11.10
CA GLN A 87 -3.81 -0.61 10.19
C GLN A 87 -3.40 -0.50 8.72
N ALA A 88 -2.64 0.53 8.37
CA ALA A 88 -2.12 0.73 7.03
C ALA A 88 -1.25 -0.45 6.58
N LEU A 89 -0.36 -0.93 7.45
CA LEU A 89 0.51 -2.08 7.16
C LEU A 89 -0.24 -3.40 6.97
N GLU A 90 -1.34 -3.59 7.71
CA GLU A 90 -2.19 -4.78 7.53
C GLU A 90 -3.08 -4.67 6.29
N SER A 91 -3.48 -3.45 5.93
CA SER A 91 -4.47 -3.18 4.89
C SER A 91 -3.89 -3.00 3.50
N ILE A 92 -2.66 -2.46 3.40
CA ILE A 92 -2.02 -2.04 2.15
C ILE A 92 -0.73 -2.82 1.96
N THR A 93 -0.49 -3.28 0.74
CA THR A 93 0.81 -3.82 0.36
C THR A 93 1.25 -3.29 -1.00
N MET A 94 2.50 -3.56 -1.37
CA MET A 94 3.07 -3.19 -2.64
C MET A 94 3.29 -4.43 -3.48
N ILE A 95 2.65 -4.50 -4.65
CA ILE A 95 2.84 -5.57 -5.62
C ILE A 95 3.38 -4.93 -6.89
N GLN A 96 4.57 -5.34 -7.31
CA GLN A 96 5.23 -4.86 -8.53
C GLN A 96 5.26 -3.32 -8.61
N GLY A 97 5.73 -2.67 -7.54
CA GLY A 97 5.86 -1.21 -7.48
C GLY A 97 4.56 -0.41 -7.39
N ARG A 98 3.41 -1.09 -7.24
CA ARG A 98 2.09 -0.44 -7.09
C ARG A 98 1.52 -0.75 -5.72
N LEU A 99 1.03 0.28 -5.03
CA LEU A 99 0.25 0.10 -3.80
C LEU A 99 -1.13 -0.46 -4.13
N ALA A 100 -1.60 -1.39 -3.29
CA ALA A 100 -2.91 -1.99 -3.40
C ALA A 100 -3.47 -2.30 -2.01
N LEU A 101 -4.80 -2.29 -1.89
CA LEU A 101 -5.52 -2.65 -0.67
C LEU A 101 -5.90 -4.13 -0.72
N TRP A 102 -5.80 -4.85 0.39
CA TRP A 102 -6.44 -6.17 0.46
C TRP A 102 -7.95 -6.02 0.29
N GLY A 103 -8.60 -6.97 -0.39
CA GLY A 103 -10.04 -6.88 -0.65
C GLY A 103 -10.88 -6.74 0.62
N ASP A 104 -10.45 -7.34 1.73
CA ASP A 104 -11.10 -7.19 3.03
C ASP A 104 -10.90 -5.79 3.63
N ALA A 105 -9.75 -5.17 3.42
CA ALA A 105 -9.52 -3.80 3.85
C ALA A 105 -10.42 -2.82 3.08
N MET A 106 -10.64 -3.07 1.78
CA MET A 106 -11.61 -2.30 0.99
C MET A 106 -13.02 -2.41 1.58
N VAL A 107 -13.44 -3.62 1.95
CA VAL A 107 -14.74 -3.85 2.61
C VAL A 107 -14.81 -3.09 3.93
N GLY A 108 -13.77 -3.18 4.77
CA GLY A 108 -13.70 -2.48 6.04
C GLY A 108 -13.82 -0.95 5.91
N LEU A 109 -13.10 -0.36 4.93
CA LEU A 109 -13.17 1.08 4.64
C LEU A 109 -14.59 1.50 4.23
N VAL A 110 -15.26 0.73 3.38
CA VAL A 110 -16.62 1.03 2.94
C VAL A 110 -17.61 0.88 4.10
N LEU A 111 -17.53 -0.19 4.89
CA LEU A 111 -18.42 -0.39 6.03
C LEU A 111 -18.27 0.69 7.10
N ALA A 112 -17.07 1.25 7.26
CA ALA A 112 -16.82 2.35 8.18
C ALA A 112 -17.30 3.72 7.65
N HIS A 113 -17.63 3.82 6.36
CA HIS A 113 -18.04 5.08 5.75
C HIS A 113 -19.48 5.46 6.13
N GLN A 114 -19.69 6.73 6.49
CA GLN A 114 -20.98 7.26 6.99
C GLN A 114 -22.18 7.11 6.03
N ASP A 115 -21.90 7.00 4.73
CA ASP A 115 -22.92 6.84 3.67
C ASP A 115 -23.17 5.37 3.31
N CYS A 116 -22.54 4.43 4.01
CA CYS A 116 -22.71 3.01 3.73
C CYS A 116 -24.03 2.52 4.33
N GLU A 117 -24.84 1.90 3.47
CA GLU A 117 -26.12 1.31 3.87
C GLU A 117 -26.03 -0.22 3.96
N GLY A 118 -24.85 -0.79 3.68
CA GLY A 118 -24.56 -2.21 3.78
C GLY A 118 -23.88 -2.77 2.54
N ILE A 119 -23.40 -4.01 2.67
CA ILE A 119 -22.89 -4.80 1.55
C ILE A 119 -23.58 -6.16 1.64
N THR A 120 -24.24 -6.59 0.57
CA THR A 120 -24.86 -7.92 0.48
C THR A 120 -24.16 -8.78 -0.54
N ASP A 121 -24.13 -10.08 -0.28
CA ASP A 121 -23.68 -11.09 -1.23
C ASP A 121 -24.74 -12.19 -1.39
N GLU A 122 -25.01 -12.55 -2.64
CA GLU A 122 -26.01 -13.55 -3.03
C GLU A 122 -25.36 -14.58 -3.94
N TRP A 123 -25.39 -15.84 -3.53
CA TRP A 123 -24.86 -16.96 -4.29
C TRP A 123 -25.95 -17.59 -5.15
N THR A 124 -25.60 -17.89 -6.39
CA THR A 124 -26.51 -18.52 -7.35
C THR A 124 -25.76 -19.54 -8.20
N GLY A 125 -26.49 -20.57 -8.64
CA GLY A 125 -25.93 -21.65 -9.47
C GLY A 125 -25.01 -22.60 -8.71
N GLU A 126 -24.63 -23.67 -9.39
CA GLU A 126 -23.74 -24.73 -8.87
C GLU A 126 -22.70 -25.11 -9.93
N GLY A 127 -21.61 -25.75 -9.50
CA GLY A 127 -20.51 -26.17 -10.39
C GLY A 127 -20.01 -25.01 -11.25
N ASP A 128 -19.96 -25.21 -12.56
CA ASP A 128 -19.49 -24.22 -13.53
C ASP A 128 -20.39 -22.97 -13.67
N ALA A 129 -21.66 -23.10 -13.30
CA ALA A 129 -22.62 -21.99 -13.30
C ALA A 129 -22.61 -21.20 -11.98
N LYS A 130 -21.85 -21.65 -10.97
CA LYS A 130 -21.76 -20.98 -9.66
C LYS A 130 -21.19 -19.57 -9.81
N LYS A 131 -21.89 -18.60 -9.25
CA LYS A 131 -21.49 -17.19 -9.20
C LYS A 131 -21.99 -16.51 -7.93
N VAL A 132 -21.31 -15.44 -7.56
CA VAL A 132 -21.74 -14.54 -6.48
C VAL A 132 -22.03 -13.16 -7.03
N SER A 133 -23.14 -12.58 -6.59
CA SER A 133 -23.58 -11.22 -6.89
C SER A 133 -23.39 -10.37 -5.64
N VAL A 134 -22.67 -9.26 -5.75
CA VAL A 134 -22.39 -8.38 -4.61
C VAL A 134 -22.90 -6.97 -4.90
N THR A 135 -23.62 -6.41 -3.94
CA THR A 135 -24.08 -5.01 -4.00
C THR A 135 -23.54 -4.26 -2.80
N ALA A 136 -22.85 -3.15 -3.04
CA ALA A 136 -22.36 -2.25 -2.00
C ALA A 136 -23.22 -0.98 -2.00
N TYR A 137 -24.16 -0.87 -1.05
CA TYR A 137 -25.16 0.19 -1.02
C TYR A 137 -24.59 1.49 -0.48
N ARG A 138 -24.86 2.59 -1.20
CA ARG A 138 -24.45 3.93 -0.83
C ARG A 138 -25.64 4.88 -0.84
N ARG A 139 -25.81 5.61 0.25
CA ARG A 139 -26.86 6.61 0.42
C ARG A 139 -26.94 7.55 -0.79
N GLY A 140 -28.13 7.69 -1.34
CA GLY A 140 -28.40 8.61 -2.45
C GLY A 140 -27.83 8.17 -3.81
N ARG A 141 -27.29 6.96 -3.95
CA ARG A 141 -26.77 6.44 -5.22
C ARG A 141 -27.54 5.21 -5.68
N LYS A 142 -27.92 5.20 -6.96
CA LYS A 142 -28.40 3.97 -7.60
C LYS A 142 -27.21 3.05 -7.82
N VAL A 143 -27.28 1.85 -7.23
CA VAL A 143 -26.24 0.83 -7.30
C VAL A 143 -26.71 -0.36 -8.11
N SER A 144 -25.80 -0.99 -8.84
CA SER A 144 -26.03 -2.24 -9.56
C SER A 144 -25.14 -3.33 -8.97
N PRO A 145 -25.63 -4.57 -8.85
CA PRO A 145 -24.81 -5.67 -8.39
C PRO A 145 -23.63 -5.93 -9.33
N SER A 146 -22.47 -6.27 -8.77
CA SER A 146 -21.32 -6.77 -9.50
C SER A 146 -21.23 -8.28 -9.29
N THR A 147 -21.06 -9.03 -10.37
CA THR A 147 -21.03 -10.50 -10.33
C THR A 147 -19.68 -11.05 -10.70
N PHE A 148 -19.28 -12.14 -10.05
CA PHE A 148 -18.13 -12.92 -10.47
C PHE A 148 -18.39 -14.41 -10.20
N GLY A 149 -18.08 -15.28 -11.16
CA GLY A 149 -18.34 -16.71 -11.05
C GLY A 149 -17.23 -17.60 -11.58
N VAL A 150 -17.49 -18.91 -11.52
CA VAL A 150 -16.55 -19.96 -11.97
C VAL A 150 -16.21 -19.80 -13.45
N ALA A 151 -17.21 -19.50 -14.30
CA ALA A 151 -16.98 -19.24 -15.72
C ALA A 151 -16.05 -18.04 -15.97
N ASP A 152 -16.15 -16.99 -15.14
CA ASP A 152 -15.26 -15.82 -15.22
C ASP A 152 -13.85 -16.17 -14.76
N ALA A 153 -13.72 -16.90 -13.65
CA ALA A 153 -12.44 -17.38 -13.13
C ALA A 153 -11.72 -18.30 -14.14
N LYS A 154 -12.45 -19.19 -14.82
CA LYS A 154 -11.90 -20.03 -15.89
C LYS A 154 -11.44 -19.20 -17.08
N ARG A 155 -12.27 -18.26 -17.54
CA ARG A 155 -11.93 -17.35 -18.65
C ARG A 155 -10.70 -16.50 -18.35
N ALA A 156 -10.50 -16.11 -17.09
CA ALA A 156 -9.35 -15.35 -16.63
C ALA A 156 -8.11 -16.22 -16.32
N GLY A 157 -8.18 -17.55 -16.47
CA GLY A 157 -7.06 -18.46 -16.17
C GLY A 157 -6.73 -18.58 -14.68
N LEU A 158 -7.70 -18.28 -13.80
CA LEU A 158 -7.53 -18.25 -12.35
C LEU A 158 -8.00 -19.55 -11.70
N TRP A 159 -9.05 -20.15 -12.26
CA TRP A 159 -9.65 -21.36 -11.69
C TRP A 159 -8.64 -22.52 -11.65
N GLY A 160 -8.44 -23.10 -10.47
CA GLY A 160 -7.47 -24.19 -10.27
C GLY A 160 -6.00 -23.76 -10.27
N LYS A 161 -5.69 -22.46 -10.41
CA LYS A 161 -4.32 -21.93 -10.24
C LYS A 161 -3.84 -22.27 -8.82
N SER A 162 -2.60 -22.77 -8.72
CA SER A 162 -2.01 -23.15 -7.44
C SER A 162 -2.05 -21.98 -6.45
N GLY A 163 -2.45 -22.29 -5.21
CA GLY A 163 -2.60 -21.30 -4.14
C GLY A 163 -4.07 -21.06 -3.78
N PRO A 164 -4.47 -19.82 -3.45
CA PRO A 164 -5.81 -19.52 -2.95
C PRO A 164 -6.95 -19.94 -3.88
N TRP A 165 -6.74 -19.93 -5.19
CA TRP A 165 -7.75 -20.33 -6.17
C TRP A 165 -8.05 -21.84 -6.20
N SER A 166 -7.11 -22.69 -5.76
CA SER A 166 -7.35 -24.13 -5.60
C SER A 166 -7.69 -24.50 -4.16
N GLN A 167 -7.16 -23.78 -3.16
CA GLN A 167 -7.39 -24.05 -1.74
C GLN A 167 -8.70 -23.46 -1.21
N TYR A 168 -9.05 -22.25 -1.66
CA TYR A 168 -10.19 -21.47 -1.17
C TYR A 168 -10.96 -20.79 -2.33
N PRO A 169 -11.46 -21.55 -3.32
CA PRO A 169 -12.07 -20.99 -4.53
C PRO A 169 -13.28 -20.09 -4.24
N ASP A 170 -14.16 -20.47 -3.31
CA ASP A 170 -15.34 -19.69 -2.96
C ASP A 170 -14.97 -18.32 -2.36
N ARG A 171 -13.93 -18.30 -1.52
CA ARG A 171 -13.40 -17.05 -0.97
C ARG A 171 -12.89 -16.14 -2.09
N MET A 172 -12.26 -16.72 -3.11
CA MET A 172 -11.75 -15.96 -4.24
C MET A 172 -12.84 -15.44 -5.15
N LEU A 173 -13.90 -16.20 -5.42
CA LEU A 173 -15.07 -15.68 -6.13
C LEU A 173 -15.70 -14.50 -5.39
N LEU A 174 -15.89 -14.64 -4.08
CA LEU A 174 -16.48 -13.59 -3.24
C LEU A 174 -15.65 -12.32 -3.22
N ILE A 175 -14.33 -12.43 -3.03
CA ILE A 175 -13.49 -11.24 -2.96
C ILE A 175 -13.48 -10.48 -4.29
N ARG A 176 -13.52 -11.19 -5.43
CA ARG A 176 -13.59 -10.55 -6.75
C ARG A 176 -14.87 -9.76 -6.93
N ALA A 177 -16.00 -10.35 -6.60
CA ALA A 177 -17.28 -9.64 -6.70
C ALA A 177 -17.32 -8.43 -5.75
N ARG A 178 -16.78 -8.56 -4.53
CA ARG A 178 -16.67 -7.45 -3.56
C ARG A 178 -15.79 -6.32 -4.06
N THR A 179 -14.58 -6.61 -4.52
CA THR A 179 -13.65 -5.57 -5.00
C THR A 179 -14.20 -4.87 -6.24
N LEU A 180 -14.88 -5.59 -7.14
CA LEU A 180 -15.59 -4.99 -8.28
C LEU A 180 -16.72 -4.06 -7.83
N ALA A 181 -17.60 -4.51 -6.93
CA ALA A 181 -18.72 -3.70 -6.43
C ALA A 181 -18.24 -2.41 -5.74
N ILE A 182 -17.18 -2.53 -4.92
CA ILE A 182 -16.57 -1.41 -4.21
C ILE A 182 -15.92 -0.45 -5.21
N ARG A 183 -15.10 -0.94 -6.15
CA ARG A 183 -14.45 -0.07 -7.14
C ARG A 183 -15.43 0.64 -8.07
N ASN A 184 -16.60 0.05 -8.33
CA ASN A 184 -17.65 0.67 -9.14
C ASN A 184 -18.43 1.76 -8.39
N THR A 185 -18.61 1.63 -7.08
CA THR A 185 -19.54 2.47 -6.30
C THR A 185 -18.85 3.40 -5.30
N TRP A 186 -17.66 3.03 -4.85
CA TRP A 186 -16.90 3.58 -3.73
C TRP A 186 -15.44 3.90 -4.14
N ALA A 187 -15.22 4.23 -5.42
CA ALA A 187 -13.90 4.54 -5.97
C ALA A 187 -13.21 5.74 -5.28
N ASP A 188 -14.00 6.67 -4.76
CA ASP A 188 -13.55 7.80 -3.96
C ASP A 188 -13.00 7.37 -2.60
N VAL A 189 -13.59 6.35 -1.96
CA VAL A 189 -13.09 5.79 -0.70
C VAL A 189 -11.79 5.02 -0.91
N THR A 190 -11.68 4.26 -1.99
CA THR A 190 -10.42 3.54 -2.30
C THR A 190 -9.36 4.44 -2.94
N THR A 191 -9.72 5.68 -3.31
CA THR A 191 -8.88 6.70 -3.96
C THR A 191 -8.03 6.14 -5.12
N GLY A 192 -8.64 5.26 -5.94
CA GLY A 192 -8.00 4.65 -7.10
C GLY A 192 -7.09 3.45 -6.83
N LEU A 193 -6.95 3.00 -5.58
CA LEU A 193 -6.25 1.75 -5.28
C LEU A 193 -7.05 0.54 -5.79
N THR A 194 -6.34 -0.39 -6.44
CA THR A 194 -6.87 -1.70 -6.80
C THR A 194 -6.72 -2.69 -5.66
N SER A 195 -7.39 -3.84 -5.76
CA SER A 195 -7.19 -4.91 -4.78
C SER A 195 -5.86 -5.63 -4.99
N VAL A 196 -5.28 -6.13 -3.91
CA VAL A 196 -4.04 -6.93 -3.95
C VAL A 196 -4.27 -8.19 -4.76
N GLU A 197 -5.43 -8.82 -4.57
CA GLU A 197 -5.83 -10.01 -5.29
C GLU A 197 -5.92 -9.72 -6.80
N ASP A 198 -6.45 -8.57 -7.24
CA ASP A 198 -6.49 -8.16 -8.66
C ASP A 198 -5.06 -8.01 -9.18
N LEU A 199 -4.21 -7.36 -8.38
CA LEU A 199 -2.87 -7.03 -8.79
C LEU A 199 -1.94 -8.25 -8.90
N MET A 200 -2.13 -9.25 -8.04
CA MET A 200 -1.38 -10.52 -8.05
C MET A 200 -1.71 -11.42 -9.25
N ASP A 201 -2.84 -11.19 -9.93
CA ASP A 201 -3.22 -11.96 -11.10
C ASP A 201 -2.63 -11.42 -12.39
N TYR A 202 -2.18 -10.16 -12.41
CA TYR A 202 -1.49 -9.62 -13.58
C TYR A 202 -0.09 -10.25 -13.72
N PRO A 203 0.36 -10.50 -14.95
CA PRO A 203 1.72 -10.92 -15.20
C PRO A 203 2.69 -9.86 -14.66
N THR A 204 3.87 -10.30 -14.25
CA THR A 204 4.90 -9.43 -13.67
C THR A 204 5.23 -8.27 -14.62
N ASN A 205 5.00 -7.04 -14.16
CA ASN A 205 5.33 -5.84 -14.92
C ASN A 205 6.87 -5.70 -15.04
N ALA A 206 7.42 -6.07 -16.20
CA ALA A 206 8.83 -5.94 -16.54
C ALA A 206 9.37 -4.48 -16.43
N ASN A 207 8.48 -3.48 -16.55
CA ASN A 207 8.84 -2.06 -16.42
C ASN A 207 9.34 -1.66 -15.02
N THR A 208 9.17 -2.50 -14.00
CA THR A 208 9.58 -2.17 -12.63
C THR A 208 11.05 -2.45 -12.35
N GLU A 209 11.69 -3.37 -13.08
CA GLU A 209 13.13 -3.65 -12.93
C GLU A 209 13.96 -2.62 -13.70
N ALA A 210 13.59 -2.34 -14.95
CA ALA A 210 14.21 -1.29 -15.75
C ALA A 210 14.04 0.11 -15.13
N GLY A 211 12.87 0.40 -14.56
CA GLY A 211 12.62 1.67 -13.87
C GLY A 211 13.43 1.83 -12.57
N ARG A 212 13.72 0.74 -11.85
CA ARG A 212 14.57 0.75 -10.66
C ARG A 212 16.03 0.97 -11.02
N ALA A 213 16.56 0.24 -12.01
CA ALA A 213 17.92 0.44 -12.48
C ALA A 213 18.17 1.88 -12.97
N ALA A 214 17.21 2.47 -13.68
CA ALA A 214 17.28 3.87 -14.13
C ALA A 214 17.22 4.87 -12.96
N ALA A 215 16.41 4.61 -11.93
CA ALA A 215 16.36 5.44 -10.73
C ALA A 215 17.65 5.36 -9.91
N ASP A 216 18.23 4.18 -9.76
CA ASP A 216 19.50 3.96 -9.08
C ASP A 216 20.64 4.69 -9.80
N GLU A 217 20.67 4.64 -11.14
CA GLU A 217 21.63 5.37 -11.95
C GLU A 217 21.45 6.90 -11.83
N ALA A 218 20.21 7.39 -11.83
CA ALA A 218 19.90 8.80 -11.65
C ALA A 218 20.32 9.31 -10.25
N MET A 219 20.07 8.52 -9.21
CA MET A 219 20.49 8.84 -7.84
C MET A 219 22.01 8.82 -7.69
N ALA A 220 22.69 7.83 -8.29
CA ALA A 220 24.15 7.77 -8.31
C ALA A 220 24.78 8.95 -9.07
N ARG A 221 24.07 9.50 -10.08
CA ARG A 221 24.49 10.71 -10.80
C ARG A 221 24.30 11.98 -9.96
N LEU A 222 23.24 12.07 -9.15
CA LEU A 222 22.99 13.21 -8.26
C LEU A 222 23.94 13.25 -7.04
N ALA A 223 24.51 12.10 -6.66
CA ALA A 223 25.44 11.98 -5.55
C ALA A 223 26.92 12.27 -5.92
N ARG A 224 27.22 12.57 -7.19
CA ARG A 224 28.55 12.95 -7.70
C ARG A 224 28.62 14.46 -7.92
#